data_AF-D3HJG5-F1
#
_entry.id   AF-D3HJG5-F1
#
_cell.length_a   1.000
_cell.length_b   1.000
_cell.length_c   1.000
_cell.angle_alpha   90.00
_cell.angle_beta   90.00
_cell.angle_gamma   90.00
#
_symmetry.space_group_name_H-M   'P 1'
#
loop_
_entity.id
_entity.type
_entity.pdbx_description
1 polymer ?
#
loop_
_entity_poly.entity_id
_entity_poly.type
_entity_poly.pdbx_seq_one_letter_code
_entity_poly.pdbx_strand_id
1 'polypeptide(L)'
;MVIKAFFAGLALVSTSSFAISSIHIDNVSLAKECDNLALKIADVKIQETDQTCQSNLEVAENKVRISGRYILQTQYLLASYSLAGATVYLNDEHTHMCSNYLSLQKLKLALEPIKDKIAGLD
;
A
#
# COMPACT_ATOMS: atom_id res chain seq x y z
N MET A 1 -40.51 45.62 -11.14
CA MET A 1 -39.40 44.85 -11.75
C MET A 1 -38.29 44.75 -10.72
N VAL A 2 -37.88 43.52 -10.42
CA VAL A 2 -36.87 43.17 -9.42
C VAL A 2 -35.55 42.97 -10.16
N ILE A 3 -34.51 43.73 -9.82
CA ILE A 3 -33.14 43.42 -10.24
C ILE A 3 -32.41 42.90 -9.00
N LYS A 4 -32.28 41.58 -8.92
CA LYS A 4 -31.41 40.90 -7.94
C LYS A 4 -29.97 41.07 -8.42
N ALA A 5 -29.18 41.85 -7.68
CA ALA A 5 -27.72 41.82 -7.83
C ALA A 5 -27.21 40.48 -7.28
N PHE A 6 -26.81 39.59 -8.18
CA PHE A 6 -26.16 38.32 -7.86
C PHE A 6 -24.66 38.62 -7.65
N PHE A 7 -24.29 39.00 -6.43
CA PHE A 7 -22.88 39.18 -6.10
C PHE A 7 -22.21 37.83 -5.92
N ALA A 8 -21.32 37.56 -6.87
CA ALA A 8 -20.32 36.51 -6.92
C ALA A 8 -19.78 36.12 -5.55
N GLY A 9 -20.11 34.90 -5.13
CA GLY A 9 -19.40 34.20 -4.05
C GLY A 9 -18.02 33.82 -4.53
N LEU A 10 -17.03 34.69 -4.32
CA LEU A 10 -15.63 34.29 -4.33
C LEU A 10 -15.25 33.99 -2.88
N ALA A 11 -15.56 32.77 -2.44
CA ALA A 11 -14.99 32.26 -1.21
C ALA A 11 -13.49 32.05 -1.46
N LEU A 12 -12.69 33.04 -1.04
CA LEU A 12 -11.25 32.88 -0.86
C LEU A 12 -11.05 31.80 0.20
N VAL A 13 -10.93 30.55 -0.24
CA VAL A 13 -10.44 29.46 0.59
C VAL A 13 -8.99 29.81 0.89
N SER A 14 -8.75 30.42 2.04
CA SER A 14 -7.40 30.58 2.56
C SER A 14 -6.86 29.18 2.82
N THR A 15 -6.11 28.66 1.84
CA THR A 15 -5.26 27.49 2.03
C THR A 15 -4.21 27.90 3.05
N SER A 16 -4.48 27.61 4.33
CA SER A 16 -3.44 27.46 5.33
C SER A 16 -2.57 26.28 4.89
N SER A 17 -1.63 26.56 3.98
CA SER A 17 -0.56 25.64 3.64
C SER A 17 0.33 25.52 4.86
N PHE A 18 0.00 24.56 5.73
CA PHE A 18 0.97 24.07 6.70
C PHE A 18 2.16 23.57 5.89
N ALA A 19 3.35 24.12 6.17
CA ALA A 19 4.57 23.49 5.71
C ALA A 19 4.56 22.09 6.31
N ILE A 20 4.23 21.08 5.49
CA ILE A 20 4.38 19.68 5.85
C ILE A 20 5.87 19.55 6.15
N SER A 21 6.20 19.38 7.44
CA SER A 21 7.51 18.95 7.91
C SER A 21 8.02 17.93 6.91
N SER A 22 9.16 18.17 6.24
CA SER A 22 9.69 17.22 5.27
C SER A 22 9.94 15.90 5.98
N ILE A 23 9.00 14.96 5.89
CA ILE A 23 9.19 13.61 6.38
C ILE A 23 10.30 13.05 5.49
N HIS A 24 11.51 13.00 6.05
CA HIS A 24 12.63 12.41 5.35
C HIS A 24 12.43 10.90 5.37
N ILE A 25 12.05 10.33 4.24
CA ILE A 25 11.95 8.88 4.07
C ILE A 25 13.24 8.36 3.47
N ASP A 26 13.86 7.42 4.19
CA ASP A 26 14.91 6.57 3.65
C ASP A 26 14.28 5.53 2.71
N ASN A 27 14.18 5.90 1.43
CA ASN A 27 13.61 5.04 0.39
C ASN A 27 14.38 3.74 0.20
N VAL A 28 15.69 3.73 0.48
CA VAL A 28 16.51 2.52 0.34
C VAL A 28 16.17 1.52 1.42
N SER A 29 16.09 1.96 2.68
CA SER A 29 15.68 1.10 3.79
C SER A 29 14.24 0.61 3.62
N LEU A 30 13.32 1.50 3.21
CA LEU A 30 11.92 1.13 3.03
C LEU A 30 11.71 0.15 1.86
N ALA A 31 12.44 0.31 0.75
CA ALA A 31 12.40 -0.66 -0.33
C ALA A 31 12.94 -2.03 0.08
N LYS A 32 13.98 -2.07 0.93
CA LYS A 32 14.47 -3.34 1.51
C LYS A 32 13.44 -4.00 2.44
N GLU A 33 12.65 -3.22 3.17
CA GLU A 33 11.53 -3.77 3.95
C GLU A 33 10.50 -4.46 3.04
N CYS A 34 10.18 -3.86 1.89
CA CYS A 34 9.34 -4.50 0.87
C CYS A 34 9.96 -5.80 0.34
N ASP A 35 11.25 -5.79 -0.03
CA ASP A 35 11.93 -6.99 -0.55
C ASP A 35 11.95 -8.13 0.49
N ASN A 36 12.24 -7.80 1.75
CA ASN A 36 12.20 -8.77 2.84
C ASN A 36 10.79 -9.34 3.06
N LEU A 37 9.76 -8.52 2.94
CA LEU A 37 8.37 -8.97 3.03
C LEU A 37 8.01 -9.87 1.84
N ALA A 38 8.43 -9.53 0.63
CA ALA A 38 8.23 -10.36 -0.56
C ALA A 38 8.90 -11.74 -0.40
N LEU A 39 10.11 -11.80 0.15
CA LEU A 39 10.78 -13.07 0.46
C LEU A 39 9.97 -13.92 1.45
N LYS A 40 9.45 -13.31 2.52
CA LYS A 40 8.60 -14.02 3.48
C LYS A 40 7.30 -14.53 2.85
N ILE A 41 6.71 -13.78 1.91
CA ILE A 41 5.55 -14.23 1.14
C ILE A 41 5.92 -15.45 0.30
N ALA A 42 7.08 -15.42 -0.38
CA ALA A 42 7.57 -16.53 -1.18
C ALA A 42 7.80 -17.79 -0.33
N ASP A 43 8.33 -17.66 0.89
CA ASP A 43 8.52 -18.78 1.81
C ASP A 43 7.19 -19.43 2.20
N VAL A 44 6.15 -18.62 2.49
CA VAL A 44 4.81 -19.14 2.79
C VAL A 44 4.19 -19.80 1.56
N LYS A 45 4.41 -19.24 0.36
CA LYS A 45 3.93 -19.81 -0.91
C LYS A 45 4.47 -21.22 -1.14
N ILE A 46 5.76 -21.47 -0.85
CA ILE A 46 6.39 -22.79 -0.99
C ILE A 46 5.74 -23.84 -0.05
N GLN A 47 5.27 -23.39 1.11
CA GLN A 47 4.65 -24.25 2.13
C GLN A 47 3.15 -24.47 1.89
N GLU A 48 2.54 -23.73 0.98
CA GLU A 48 1.12 -23.79 0.71
C GLU A 48 0.79 -24.93 -0.25
N THR A 49 -0.28 -25.67 0.01
CA THR A 49 -0.71 -26.79 -0.85
C THR A 49 -1.90 -26.43 -1.74
N ASP A 50 -2.67 -25.41 -1.37
CA ASP A 50 -3.80 -24.95 -2.16
C ASP A 50 -3.34 -24.04 -3.32
N GLN A 51 -3.75 -24.39 -4.53
CA GLN A 51 -3.33 -23.69 -5.76
C GLN A 51 -3.84 -22.24 -5.83
N THR A 52 -5.03 -21.98 -5.30
CA THR A 52 -5.62 -20.64 -5.29
C THR A 52 -4.84 -19.76 -4.33
N CYS A 53 -4.51 -20.28 -3.14
CA CYS A 53 -3.67 -19.61 -2.17
C CYS A 53 -2.25 -19.35 -2.72
N GLN A 54 -1.63 -20.32 -3.40
CA GLN A 54 -0.33 -20.13 -4.05
C GLN A 54 -0.37 -19.00 -5.09
N SER A 55 -1.41 -18.97 -5.93
CA SER A 55 -1.60 -17.92 -6.95
C SER A 55 -1.76 -16.53 -6.31
N ASN A 56 -2.61 -16.43 -5.28
CA ASN A 56 -2.80 -15.18 -4.55
C ASN A 56 -1.49 -14.70 -3.89
N LEU A 57 -0.71 -15.63 -3.33
CA LEU A 57 0.60 -15.32 -2.74
C LEU A 57 1.60 -14.86 -3.80
N GLU A 58 1.60 -15.44 -4.99
CA GLU A 58 2.45 -15.00 -6.09
C GLU A 58 2.11 -13.58 -6.53
N VAL A 59 0.82 -13.24 -6.65
CA VAL A 59 0.41 -11.88 -7.01
C VAL A 59 0.74 -10.88 -5.90
N ALA A 60 0.52 -11.25 -4.64
CA ALA A 60 0.87 -10.42 -3.49
C ALA A 60 2.39 -10.16 -3.43
N GLU A 61 3.21 -11.20 -3.60
CA GLU A 61 4.68 -11.11 -3.66
C GLU A 61 5.13 -10.11 -4.73
N ASN A 62 4.61 -10.27 -5.95
CA ASN A 62 4.97 -9.41 -7.08
C ASN A 62 4.59 -7.95 -6.82
N LYS A 63 3.40 -7.71 -6.25
CA LYS A 63 2.94 -6.35 -5.92
C LYS A 63 3.78 -5.70 -4.82
N VAL A 64 4.16 -6.43 -3.77
CA VAL A 64 5.05 -5.92 -2.73
C VAL A 64 6.42 -5.55 -3.32
N ARG A 65 6.98 -6.42 -4.16
CA ARG A 65 8.28 -6.18 -4.83
C ARG A 65 8.22 -4.96 -5.75
N ILE A 66 7.16 -4.81 -6.54
CA ILE A 66 6.94 -3.65 -7.41
C ILE A 66 6.81 -2.36 -6.60
N SER A 67 6.10 -2.38 -5.45
CA SER A 67 6.03 -1.23 -4.56
C SER A 67 7.40 -0.80 -4.06
N GLY A 68 8.29 -1.74 -3.70
CA GLY A 68 9.68 -1.43 -3.36
C GLY A 68 10.40 -0.67 -4.47
N ARG A 69 10.22 -1.06 -5.73
CA ARG A 69 10.79 -0.35 -6.89
C ARG A 69 10.21 1.05 -7.06
N TYR A 70 8.90 1.22 -6.87
CA TYR A 70 8.27 2.55 -6.93
C TYR A 70 8.76 3.48 -5.81
N ILE A 71 8.97 2.95 -4.60
CA ILE A 71 9.52 3.71 -3.46
C ILE A 71 10.94 4.22 -3.77
N LEU A 72 11.81 3.37 -4.33
CA LEU A 72 13.15 3.79 -4.79
C LEU A 72 13.09 4.92 -5.83
N GLN A 73 12.03 4.94 -6.64
CA GLN A 73 11.78 5.95 -7.67
C GLN A 73 10.95 7.14 -7.16
N THR A 74 10.69 7.25 -5.85
CA THR A 74 9.86 8.30 -5.24
C THR A 74 8.42 8.37 -5.77
N GLN A 75 7.91 7.28 -6.36
CA GLN A 75 6.56 7.18 -6.92
C GLN A 75 5.58 6.63 -5.85
N TYR A 76 5.38 7.37 -4.76
CA TYR A 76 4.65 6.89 -3.58
C TYR A 76 3.19 6.54 -3.86
N LEU A 77 2.50 7.30 -4.72
CA LEU A 77 1.13 6.98 -5.15
C LEU A 77 1.04 5.59 -5.78
N LEU A 78 1.95 5.26 -6.71
CA LEU A 78 1.97 3.95 -7.36
C LEU A 78 2.40 2.83 -6.40
N ALA A 79 3.32 3.14 -5.49
CA ALA A 79 3.69 2.22 -4.41
C ALA A 79 2.49 1.90 -3.50
N SER A 80 1.71 2.91 -3.11
CA SER A 80 0.51 2.81 -2.28
C SER A 80 -0.56 1.95 -2.97
N TYR A 81 -0.87 2.21 -4.24
CA TYR A 81 -1.79 1.38 -5.02
C TYR A 81 -1.35 -0.09 -5.11
N SER A 82 -0.06 -0.33 -5.33
CA SER A 82 0.44 -1.70 -5.44
C SER A 82 0.43 -2.44 -4.09
N LEU A 83 0.77 -1.78 -2.97
CA LEU A 83 0.65 -2.35 -1.61
C LEU A 83 -0.81 -2.63 -1.23
N ALA A 84 -1.73 -1.74 -1.59
CA ALA A 84 -3.16 -1.97 -1.40
C ALA A 84 -3.63 -3.21 -2.18
N GLY A 85 -3.19 -3.36 -3.43
CA GLY A 85 -3.43 -4.58 -4.19
C GLY A 85 -2.86 -5.83 -3.52
N ALA A 86 -1.63 -5.79 -3.00
CA ALA A 86 -1.06 -6.92 -2.26
C ALA A 86 -1.91 -7.30 -1.04
N THR A 87 -2.42 -6.30 -0.31
CA THR A 87 -3.32 -6.50 0.84
C THR A 87 -4.60 -7.23 0.43
N VAL A 88 -5.18 -6.87 -0.72
CA VAL A 88 -6.39 -7.55 -1.24
C VAL A 88 -6.12 -9.02 -1.50
N TYR A 89 -5.02 -9.39 -2.17
CA TYR A 89 -4.69 -10.79 -2.44
C TYR A 89 -4.29 -11.59 -1.18
N LEU A 90 -3.74 -10.92 -0.16
CA LEU A 90 -3.49 -11.53 1.16
C LEU A 90 -4.76 -11.63 2.03
N ASN A 91 -5.88 -11.04 1.59
CA ASN A 91 -7.13 -10.97 2.34
C ASN A 91 -8.32 -11.41 1.49
N ASP A 92 -8.06 -12.15 0.40
CA ASP A 92 -9.08 -12.75 -0.45
C ASP A 92 -10.03 -13.59 0.39
N GLU A 93 -11.31 -13.66 0.02
CA GLU A 93 -12.28 -14.44 0.78
C GLU A 93 -11.85 -15.91 0.90
N HIS A 94 -11.08 -16.48 -0.03
CA HIS A 94 -10.57 -17.86 0.05
C HIS A 94 -9.35 -18.02 0.98
N THR A 95 -8.79 -16.92 1.50
CA THR A 95 -7.55 -16.95 2.29
C THR A 95 -7.71 -17.73 3.60
N HIS A 96 -8.93 -17.81 4.15
CA HIS A 96 -9.21 -18.61 5.35
C HIS A 96 -9.14 -20.13 5.11
N MET A 97 -9.16 -20.55 3.84
CA MET A 97 -9.00 -21.95 3.44
C MET A 97 -7.53 -22.34 3.23
N CYS A 98 -6.61 -21.37 3.23
CA CYS A 98 -5.18 -21.63 3.09
C CYS A 98 -4.63 -22.37 4.33
N SER A 99 -3.80 -23.37 4.09
CA SER A 99 -3.16 -24.17 5.15
C SER A 99 -2.29 -23.30 6.07
N ASN A 100 -1.72 -22.21 5.55
CA ASN A 100 -0.89 -21.28 6.32
C ASN A 100 -1.59 -19.97 6.70
N TYR A 101 -2.91 -19.98 6.93
CA TYR A 101 -3.69 -18.78 7.28
C TYR A 101 -3.07 -17.88 8.37
N LEU A 102 -2.54 -18.45 9.46
CA LEU A 102 -1.91 -17.67 10.52
C LEU A 102 -0.66 -16.90 10.03
N SER A 103 0.12 -17.49 9.12
CA SER A 103 1.27 -16.83 8.51
C SER A 103 0.81 -15.70 7.58
N LEU A 104 -0.30 -15.88 6.86
CA LEU A 104 -0.90 -14.86 6.01
C LEU A 104 -1.36 -13.64 6.81
N GLN A 105 -1.99 -13.85 7.97
CA GLN A 105 -2.36 -12.76 8.88
C GLN A 105 -1.12 -11.98 9.39
N LYS A 106 -0.03 -12.68 9.69
CA LYS A 106 1.23 -12.02 10.08
C LYS A 106 1.84 -11.20 8.94
N LEU A 107 1.80 -11.72 7.70
CA LEU A 107 2.27 -11.00 6.52
C LEU A 107 1.46 -9.72 6.28
N LYS A 108 0.13 -9.80 6.45
CA LYS A 108 -0.76 -8.62 6.39
C LYS A 108 -0.38 -7.58 7.44
N LEU A 109 -0.21 -7.98 8.69
CA LEU A 109 0.20 -7.07 9.77
C LEU A 109 1.59 -6.46 9.52
N ALA A 110 2.50 -7.17 8.86
CA ALA A 110 3.80 -6.65 8.48
C ALA A 110 3.75 -5.65 7.31
N LEU A 111 2.66 -5.64 6.53
CA LEU A 111 2.45 -4.77 5.38
C LEU A 111 1.92 -3.39 5.80
N GLU A 112 1.13 -3.32 6.88
CA GLU A 112 0.55 -2.06 7.39
C GLU A 112 1.60 -0.99 7.75
N PRO A 113 2.70 -1.29 8.47
CA PRO A 113 3.72 -0.27 8.76
C PRO A 113 4.38 0.32 7.51
N ILE A 114 4.51 -0.46 6.43
CA ILE A 114 5.06 0.04 5.16
C ILE A 114 4.07 0.99 4.50
N LYS A 115 2.78 0.64 4.52
CA LYS A 115 1.70 1.51 4.02
C LYS A 115 1.64 2.81 4.81
N ASP A 116 1.68 2.74 6.14
CA ASP A 116 1.63 3.92 7.01
C ASP A 116 2.81 4.86 6.78
N LYS A 117 4.02 4.32 6.54
CA LYS A 117 5.21 5.13 6.24
C LYS A 117 5.05 5.95 4.95
N ILE A 118 4.35 5.41 3.93
CA ILE A 118 4.16 6.13 2.67
C ILE A 118 2.83 6.88 2.58
N ALA A 119 1.89 6.61 3.50
CA ALA A 119 0.61 7.31 3.58
C ALA A 119 0.84 8.77 3.96
N GLY A 120 0.48 9.68 3.05
CA GLY A 120 0.73 11.12 3.17
C GLY A 120 1.96 11.61 2.40
N LEU A 121 2.68 10.72 1.70
CA LEU A 121 3.59 11.08 0.61
C LEU A 121 3.01 10.84 -0.78
N ASP A 122 1.93 10.06 -0.85
CA ASP A 122 1.18 9.75 -2.07
C ASP A 122 0.31 10.91 -2.57
#